data_AF-A0A3S0BAB6-F1
#
_entry.id   AF-A0A3S0BAB6-F1
#
_cell.length_a   1.000
_cell.length_b   1.000
_cell.length_c   1.000
_cell.angle_alpha   90.00
_cell.angle_beta   90.00
_cell.angle_gamma   90.00
#
_symmetry.space_group_name_H-M   'P 1'
#
loop_
_entity.id
_entity.type
_entity.pdbx_description
1 polymer ?
#
loop_
_entity_poly.entity_id
_entity_poly.type
_entity_poly.pdbx_seq_one_letter_code
_entity_poly.pdbx_strand_id
1 'polypeptide(L)'
;MNKEITLTNNYSLQSYASDLQAKLQFCKYLLSSALCPKHFKSESDVLTCILFGQEIGITPMQALQTLYIVNGIPTLPSAGIKALVITAGGRFKTIEWTAETCKLTLQRGDWIEEFEYTIKDAQRAGLTNKEVWQKHPKQMLYARASTVLGRNMFADVLKGLQAKEELEDNGTVEGDIVPSVPMAPEPKFQTFTYDTRRIKDEQSMMAAQKFCEVNNFESLGNGVYRSIIDSKKLASCKIGDQNATV
;
A
#
# COMPACT_ATOMS: atom_id res chain seq x y z
N MET A 1 31.30 4.88 -15.95
CA MET A 1 30.54 6.16 -15.95
C MET A 1 29.52 6.05 -14.83
N ASN A 2 29.96 6.31 -13.59
CA ASN A 2 29.12 6.17 -12.40
C ASN A 2 28.22 7.40 -12.32
N LYS A 3 26.90 7.22 -12.49
CA LYS A 3 25.95 8.22 -12.00
C LYS A 3 25.89 8.05 -10.49
N GLU A 4 26.63 8.88 -9.77
CA GLU A 4 26.30 9.17 -8.38
C GLU A 4 24.89 9.76 -8.38
N ILE A 5 23.92 8.94 -8.01
CA ILE A 5 22.60 9.42 -7.64
C ILE A 5 22.79 9.96 -6.23
N THR A 6 23.14 11.24 -6.12
CA THR A 6 23.23 11.93 -4.84
C THR A 6 21.81 12.09 -4.30
N LEU A 7 21.30 11.03 -3.69
CA LEU A 7 20.12 11.12 -2.84
C LEU A 7 20.57 11.86 -1.58
N THR A 8 20.43 13.18 -1.56
CA THR A 8 20.39 13.95 -0.31
C THR A 8 19.09 13.59 0.42
N ASN A 9 18.98 12.34 0.86
CA ASN A 9 17.82 11.84 1.56
C ASN A 9 17.90 12.37 2.99
N ASN A 10 17.16 13.44 3.23
CA ASN A 10 16.91 13.92 4.57
C ASN A 10 15.83 13.01 5.16
N TYR A 11 16.24 11.92 5.82
CA TYR A 11 15.39 10.88 6.42
C TYR A 11 14.67 11.37 7.69
N SER A 12 14.14 12.60 7.69
CA SER A 12 13.39 13.14 8.82
C SER A 12 11.91 12.83 8.65
N LEU A 13 11.20 12.57 9.76
CA LEU A 13 9.75 12.38 9.71
C LEU A 13 9.04 13.57 9.04
N GLN A 14 9.59 14.78 9.20
CA GLN A 14 9.10 16.00 8.58
C GLN A 14 9.14 15.95 7.04
N SER A 15 10.17 15.34 6.44
CA SER A 15 10.28 15.22 4.97
C SER A 15 9.29 14.21 4.40
N TYR A 16 8.97 13.16 5.16
CA TYR A 16 7.91 12.22 4.78
C TYR A 16 6.53 12.88 4.88
N ALA A 17 6.30 13.63 5.95
CA ALA A 17 5.04 14.31 6.21
C ALA A 17 4.77 15.50 5.28
N SER A 18 5.81 16.12 4.72
CA SER A 18 5.63 17.23 3.78
C SER A 18 4.82 16.78 2.56
N ASP A 19 3.90 17.63 2.11
CA ASP A 19 3.07 17.41 0.93
C ASP A 19 2.28 16.08 0.94
N LEU A 20 1.93 15.57 2.13
CA LEU A 20 1.21 14.30 2.28
C LEU A 20 -0.07 14.25 1.44
N GLN A 21 -0.82 15.36 1.39
CA GLN A 21 -2.05 15.45 0.59
C GLN A 21 -1.76 15.26 -0.91
N ALA A 22 -0.71 15.90 -1.44
CA ALA A 22 -0.34 15.75 -2.85
C ALA A 22 0.13 14.31 -3.16
N LYS A 23 0.91 13.71 -2.25
CA LYS A 23 1.35 12.31 -2.36
C LYS A 23 0.16 11.34 -2.37
N LEU A 24 -0.84 11.55 -1.52
CA LEU A 24 -2.06 10.74 -1.49
C LEU A 24 -2.90 10.90 -2.76
N GLN A 25 -3.05 12.12 -3.28
CA GLN A 25 -3.75 12.34 -4.56
C GLN A 25 -3.04 11.61 -5.70
N PHE A 26 -1.72 11.65 -5.76
CA PHE A 26 -0.94 10.88 -6.73
C PHE A 26 -1.20 9.37 -6.59
N CYS A 27 -1.19 8.85 -5.36
CA CYS A 27 -1.48 7.44 -5.10
C CYS A 27 -2.91 7.03 -5.49
N LYS A 28 -3.89 7.95 -5.38
CA LYS A 28 -5.26 7.74 -5.87
C LYS A 28 -5.29 7.48 -7.37
N TYR A 29 -4.53 8.26 -8.15
CA TYR A 29 -4.40 8.03 -9.59
C TYR A 29 -3.71 6.70 -9.90
N LEU A 30 -2.68 6.33 -9.15
CA LEU A 30 -2.03 5.02 -9.31
C LEU A 30 -2.97 3.87 -9.01
N LEU A 31 -3.77 3.96 -7.94
CA LEU A 31 -4.74 2.95 -7.56
C LEU A 31 -5.83 2.76 -8.63
N SER A 32 -6.19 3.83 -9.35
CA SER A 32 -7.14 3.74 -10.47
C SER A 32 -6.58 3.08 -11.74
N SER A 33 -5.26 2.91 -11.83
CA SER A 33 -4.60 2.31 -12.98
C SER A 33 -4.72 0.79 -12.98
N ALA A 34 -4.91 0.20 -14.16
CA ALA A 34 -4.91 -1.26 -14.35
C ALA A 34 -3.55 -1.93 -14.05
N LEU A 35 -2.47 -1.14 -14.00
CA LEU A 35 -1.15 -1.65 -13.62
C LEU A 35 -1.01 -1.84 -12.10
N CYS A 36 -1.85 -1.21 -11.27
CA CYS A 36 -1.76 -1.37 -9.82
C CYS A 36 -2.31 -2.74 -9.42
N PRO A 37 -1.55 -3.56 -8.66
CA PRO A 37 -2.05 -4.83 -8.17
C PRO A 37 -3.29 -4.69 -7.28
N LYS A 38 -4.20 -5.66 -7.38
CA LYS A 38 -5.50 -5.65 -6.69
C LYS A 38 -5.42 -5.88 -5.17
N HIS A 39 -4.24 -6.24 -4.64
CA HIS A 39 -4.07 -6.47 -3.20
C HIS A 39 -3.94 -5.17 -2.39
N PHE A 40 -3.71 -4.03 -3.04
CA PHE A 40 -3.76 -2.73 -2.38
C PHE A 40 -5.21 -2.27 -2.22
N LYS A 41 -5.63 -1.92 -0.99
CA LYS A 41 -7.03 -1.54 -0.69
C LYS A 41 -7.21 -0.03 -0.61
N SER A 42 -6.18 0.70 -0.23
CA SER A 42 -6.23 2.15 0.02
C SER A 42 -5.06 2.88 -0.63
N GLU A 43 -5.20 4.20 -0.82
CA GLU A 43 -4.10 5.05 -1.29
C GLU A 43 -2.94 5.09 -0.31
N SER A 44 -3.23 4.95 1.00
CA SER A 44 -2.22 4.84 2.05
C SER A 44 -1.36 3.58 1.92
N ASP A 45 -1.94 2.45 1.49
CA ASP A 45 -1.18 1.22 1.27
C ASP A 45 -0.18 1.40 0.12
N VAL A 46 -0.63 2.04 -0.96
CA VAL A 46 0.21 2.36 -2.13
C VAL A 46 1.34 3.31 -1.74
N LEU A 47 1.03 4.38 -0.99
CA LEU A 47 2.04 5.31 -0.51
C LEU A 47 3.07 4.63 0.38
N THR A 48 2.61 3.83 1.35
CA THR A 48 3.49 3.10 2.28
C THR A 48 4.39 2.13 1.53
N CYS A 49 3.85 1.42 0.53
CA CYS A 49 4.61 0.52 -0.34
C CYS A 49 5.70 1.26 -1.13
N ILE A 50 5.38 2.43 -1.70
CA ILE A 50 6.35 3.25 -2.43
C ILE A 50 7.47 3.74 -1.51
N LEU A 51 7.11 4.28 -0.34
CA LEU A 51 8.08 4.77 0.64
C LEU A 51 8.99 3.63 1.12
N PHE A 52 8.40 2.47 1.44
CA PHE A 52 9.16 1.29 1.81
C PHE A 52 10.10 0.83 0.70
N GLY A 53 9.62 0.84 -0.56
CA GLY A 53 10.42 0.56 -1.74
C GLY A 53 11.65 1.46 -1.87
N GLN A 54 11.48 2.75 -1.62
CA GLN A 54 12.58 3.72 -1.63
C GLN A 54 13.61 3.42 -0.54
N GLU A 55 13.18 3.01 0.66
CA GLU A 55 14.08 2.64 1.76
C GLU A 55 14.94 1.41 1.46
N ILE A 56 14.40 0.45 0.69
CA ILE A 56 15.13 -0.76 0.29
C ILE A 56 15.90 -0.57 -1.03
N GLY A 57 15.88 0.63 -1.61
CA GLY A 57 16.61 0.97 -2.83
C GLY A 57 15.94 0.48 -4.12
N ILE A 58 14.65 0.20 -4.09
CA ILE A 58 13.85 -0.16 -5.27
C ILE A 58 13.10 1.09 -5.78
N THR A 59 12.97 1.21 -7.11
CA THR A 59 12.22 2.32 -7.70
C THR A 59 10.73 2.26 -7.34
N PRO A 60 10.01 3.39 -7.23
CA PRO A 60 8.60 3.42 -6.85
C PRO A 60 7.69 2.51 -7.68
N MET A 61 7.89 2.48 -9.00
CA MET A 61 7.08 1.66 -9.90
C MET A 61 7.38 0.18 -9.74
N GLN A 62 8.65 -0.19 -9.53
CA GLN A 62 9.02 -1.58 -9.28
C GLN A 62 8.51 -2.04 -7.91
N ALA A 63 8.62 -1.19 -6.89
CA ALA A 63 8.09 -1.45 -5.55
C ALA A 63 6.60 -1.80 -5.61
N LEU A 64 5.80 -1.01 -6.34
CA LEU A 64 4.37 -1.27 -6.51
C LEU A 64 4.06 -2.64 -7.14
N GLN A 65 4.91 -3.10 -8.08
CA GLN A 65 4.73 -4.39 -8.75
C GLN A 65 5.22 -5.58 -7.92
N THR A 66 6.32 -5.41 -7.17
CA THR A 66 7.00 -6.52 -6.52
C THR A 66 6.63 -6.71 -5.05
N LEU A 67 6.21 -5.65 -4.36
CA LEU A 67 5.86 -5.73 -2.94
C LEU A 67 4.41 -6.21 -2.76
N TYR A 68 4.24 -7.09 -1.80
CA TYR A 68 2.95 -7.60 -1.38
C TYR A 68 2.72 -7.28 0.09
N ILE A 69 1.48 -6.96 0.44
CA ILE A 69 1.07 -6.77 1.82
C ILE A 69 0.37 -8.06 2.25
N VAL A 70 0.98 -8.79 3.17
CA VAL A 70 0.42 -10.02 3.74
C VAL A 70 0.27 -9.78 5.24
N ASN A 71 -0.97 -9.80 5.74
CA ASN A 71 -1.30 -9.54 7.15
C ASN A 71 -0.73 -8.22 7.71
N GLY A 72 -0.74 -7.16 6.89
CA GLY A 72 -0.21 -5.85 7.28
C GLY A 72 1.32 -5.73 7.22
N ILE A 73 2.03 -6.80 6.86
CA ILE A 73 3.48 -6.81 6.74
C ILE A 73 3.87 -6.64 5.27
N PRO A 74 4.74 -5.68 4.92
CA PRO A 74 5.31 -5.58 3.58
C PRO A 74 6.28 -6.73 3.35
N THR A 75 6.03 -7.50 2.30
CA THR A 75 6.80 -8.69 1.93
C THR A 75 7.22 -8.62 0.47
N LEU A 76 8.33 -9.29 0.15
CA LEU A 76 8.77 -9.52 -1.22
C LEU A 76 8.66 -10.99 -1.57
N PRO A 77 8.39 -11.35 -2.82
CA PRO A 77 8.54 -12.73 -3.26
C PRO A 77 9.99 -13.17 -3.09
N SER A 78 10.22 -14.47 -2.91
CA SER A 78 11.56 -15.05 -2.72
C SER A 78 12.52 -14.66 -3.86
N ALA A 79 12.02 -14.53 -5.10
CA ALA A 79 12.77 -14.03 -6.23
C ALA A 79 13.19 -12.55 -6.11
N GLY A 80 12.33 -11.71 -5.50
CA GLY A 80 12.63 -10.29 -5.24
C GLY A 80 13.71 -10.13 -4.17
N ILE A 81 13.67 -10.93 -3.11
CA ILE A 81 14.73 -11.00 -2.09
C ILE A 81 16.06 -11.39 -2.73
N LYS A 82 16.05 -12.44 -3.57
CA LYS A 82 17.25 -12.84 -4.32
C LYS A 82 17.79 -11.71 -5.20
N ALA A 83 16.92 -10.98 -5.89
CA ALA A 83 17.32 -9.86 -6.74
C ALA A 83 17.99 -8.72 -5.94
N LEU A 84 17.48 -8.41 -4.75
CA LEU A 84 18.11 -7.45 -3.84
C LEU A 84 19.51 -7.90 -3.41
N VAL A 85 19.64 -9.17 -3.00
CA VAL A 85 20.92 -9.74 -2.59
C VAL A 85 21.94 -9.70 -3.73
N ILE A 86 21.52 -10.04 -4.94
CA ILE A 86 22.39 -9.96 -6.13
C ILE A 86 22.82 -8.52 -6.41
N THR A 87 21.89 -7.56 -6.31
CA THR A 87 22.17 -6.14 -6.53
C THR A 87 23.16 -5.59 -5.49
N ALA A 88 23.12 -6.11 -4.26
CA ALA A 88 24.08 -5.81 -3.20
C ALA A 88 25.44 -6.53 -3.35
N GLY A 89 25.65 -7.29 -4.43
CA GLY A 89 26.91 -7.99 -4.73
C GLY A 89 26.95 -9.46 -4.30
N GLY A 90 25.84 -10.02 -3.82
CA GLY A 90 25.73 -11.43 -3.49
C GLY A 90 25.73 -12.33 -4.72
N ARG A 91 26.51 -13.41 -4.68
CA ARG A 91 26.54 -14.41 -5.77
C ARG A 91 25.97 -15.73 -5.28
N PHE A 92 24.80 -16.10 -5.79
CA PHE A 92 24.22 -17.42 -5.57
C PHE A 92 24.82 -18.44 -6.53
N LYS A 93 25.23 -19.59 -6.00
CA LYS A 93 25.59 -20.75 -6.79
C LYS A 93 24.79 -21.97 -6.32
N THR A 94 24.07 -22.57 -7.25
CA THR A 94 23.31 -23.80 -7.03
C THR A 94 24.25 -24.99 -7.12
N ILE A 95 24.37 -25.76 -6.04
CA ILE A 95 25.15 -27.01 -6.03
C ILE A 95 24.25 -28.18 -6.42
N GLU A 96 23.09 -28.26 -5.77
CA GLU A 96 22.13 -29.34 -5.97
C GLU A 96 20.71 -28.77 -6.01
N TRP A 97 19.91 -29.24 -6.98
CA TRP A 97 18.53 -28.80 -7.15
C TRP A 97 17.66 -29.96 -7.63
N THR A 98 17.22 -30.78 -6.68
CA THR A 98 16.34 -31.93 -6.90
C THR A 98 14.98 -31.70 -6.24
N ALA A 99 14.07 -32.67 -6.36
CA ALA A 99 12.77 -32.61 -5.68
C ALA A 99 12.87 -32.99 -4.19
N GLU A 100 14.01 -33.53 -3.76
CA GLU A 100 14.24 -34.03 -2.40
C GLU A 100 15.18 -33.12 -1.61
N THR A 101 16.13 -32.49 -2.29
CA THR A 101 17.21 -31.70 -1.69
C THR A 101 17.47 -30.45 -2.53
N CYS A 102 17.69 -29.32 -1.87
CA CYS A 102 18.24 -28.13 -2.52
C CYS A 102 19.41 -27.60 -1.70
N LYS A 103 20.57 -27.51 -2.35
CA LYS A 103 21.81 -27.04 -1.74
C LYS A 103 22.34 -25.84 -2.49
N LEU A 104 22.44 -24.73 -1.79
CA LEU A 104 22.83 -23.43 -2.34
C LEU A 104 24.05 -22.90 -1.58
N THR A 105 24.88 -22.15 -2.30
CA THR A 105 25.93 -21.33 -1.73
C THR A 105 25.66 -19.87 -2.05
N LEU A 106 25.95 -19.02 -1.08
CA LEU A 106 25.91 -17.57 -1.25
C LEU A 106 27.26 -17.00 -0.88
N GLN A 107 27.81 -16.17 -1.77
CA GLN A 107 29.08 -15.50 -1.56
C GLN A 107 28.84 -13.99 -1.42
N ARG A 108 29.46 -13.40 -0.40
CA ARG A 108 29.54 -11.96 -0.14
C ARG A 108 31.01 -11.57 0.08
N GLY A 109 31.66 -11.07 -0.96
CA GLY A 109 33.11 -10.86 -0.93
C GLY A 109 33.85 -12.17 -0.69
N ASP A 110 34.65 -12.25 0.37
CA ASP A 110 35.38 -13.48 0.75
C ASP A 110 34.56 -14.43 1.63
N TRP A 111 33.42 -13.98 2.18
CA TRP A 111 32.55 -14.83 2.97
C TRP A 111 31.68 -15.69 2.05
N ILE A 112 31.79 -17.00 2.21
CA ILE A 112 30.94 -17.99 1.53
C ILE A 112 30.19 -18.79 2.60
N GLU A 113 28.87 -18.85 2.47
CA GLU A 113 28.01 -19.70 3.30
C GLU A 113 27.29 -20.72 2.41
N GLU A 114 27.16 -21.94 2.92
CA GLU A 114 26.46 -23.04 2.27
C GLU A 114 25.26 -23.44 3.13
N PHE A 115 24.11 -23.62 2.49
CA PHE A 115 22.90 -24.08 3.16
C PHE A 115 22.19 -25.12 2.33
N GLU A 116 21.70 -26.15 3.02
CA GLU A 116 20.94 -27.25 2.45
C GLU A 116 19.56 -27.29 3.08
N TYR A 117 18.54 -27.41 2.23
CA TYR A 117 17.16 -27.58 2.66
C TYR A 117 16.59 -28.85 2.03
N THR A 118 16.11 -29.75 2.88
CA THR A 118 15.60 -31.06 2.44
C THR A 118 14.07 -31.11 2.49
N ILE A 119 13.49 -32.05 1.75
CA ILE A 119 12.06 -32.33 1.78
C ILE A 119 11.60 -32.79 3.17
N LYS A 120 12.48 -33.42 3.96
CA LYS A 120 12.18 -33.80 5.36
C LYS A 120 11.97 -32.58 6.24
N ASP A 121 12.77 -31.53 6.04
CA ASP A 121 12.60 -30.26 6.75
C ASP A 121 11.33 -29.55 6.30
N ALA A 122 11.01 -29.60 4.99
CA ALA A 122 9.75 -29.09 4.47
C ALA A 122 8.51 -29.82 5.04
N GLN A 123 8.60 -31.14 5.27
CA GLN A 123 7.56 -31.93 5.92
C GLN A 123 7.38 -31.53 7.39
N ARG A 124 8.49 -31.33 8.13
CA ARG A 124 8.43 -30.84 9.52
C ARG A 124 7.79 -29.46 9.62
N ALA A 125 8.02 -28.61 8.62
CA ALA A 125 7.41 -27.28 8.50
C ALA A 125 5.97 -27.30 7.95
N GLY A 126 5.39 -28.48 7.65
CA GLY A 126 4.02 -28.59 7.14
C GLY A 126 3.81 -28.07 5.71
N LEU A 127 4.88 -27.75 4.98
CA LEU A 127 4.81 -27.14 3.65
C LEU A 127 4.29 -28.10 2.59
N THR A 128 4.56 -29.40 2.75
CA THR A 128 4.13 -30.45 1.82
C THR A 128 2.61 -30.65 1.79
N ASN A 129 1.87 -30.11 2.76
CA ASN A 129 0.41 -30.19 2.80
C ASN A 129 -0.26 -29.17 1.87
N LYS A 130 0.48 -28.18 1.36
CA LYS A 130 -0.06 -27.14 0.48
C LYS A 130 -0.04 -27.56 -0.98
N GLU A 131 -1.17 -27.41 -1.67
CA GLU A 131 -1.35 -27.83 -3.07
C GLU A 131 -0.32 -27.21 -4.03
N VAL A 132 0.01 -25.93 -3.83
CA VAL A 132 1.00 -25.22 -4.67
C VAL A 132 2.37 -25.90 -4.59
N TRP A 133 2.78 -26.31 -3.39
CA TRP A 133 4.08 -26.94 -3.16
C TRP A 133 4.12 -28.41 -3.57
N GLN A 134 2.98 -29.11 -3.56
CA GLN A 134 2.87 -30.44 -4.14
C GLN A 134 3.07 -30.42 -5.66
N LYS A 135 2.57 -29.38 -6.35
CA LYS A 135 2.80 -29.20 -7.80
C LYS A 135 4.22 -28.76 -8.14
N HIS A 136 4.87 -28.01 -7.24
CA HIS A 136 6.19 -27.42 -7.49
C HIS A 136 7.20 -27.63 -6.34
N PRO A 137 7.54 -28.88 -5.99
CA PRO A 137 8.40 -29.17 -4.84
C PRO A 137 9.82 -28.63 -4.99
N LYS A 138 10.40 -28.67 -6.21
CA LYS A 138 11.72 -28.11 -6.49
C LYS A 138 11.81 -26.60 -6.25
N GLN A 139 10.75 -25.88 -6.59
CA GLN A 139 10.70 -24.42 -6.43
C GLN A 139 10.52 -24.04 -4.96
N MET A 140 9.70 -24.78 -4.22
CA MET A 140 9.56 -24.64 -2.77
C MET A 140 10.91 -24.74 -2.06
N LEU A 141 11.67 -25.81 -2.31
CA LEU A 141 12.97 -26.02 -1.65
C LEU A 141 13.96 -24.91 -2.01
N TYR A 142 13.99 -24.48 -3.28
CA TYR A 142 14.84 -23.39 -3.72
C TYR A 142 14.48 -22.05 -3.06
N ALA A 143 13.18 -21.73 -2.99
CA ALA A 143 12.68 -20.51 -2.35
C ALA A 143 13.08 -20.44 -0.87
N ARG A 144 12.95 -21.57 -0.15
CA ARG A 144 13.36 -21.68 1.26
C ARG A 144 14.86 -21.53 1.45
N ALA A 145 15.66 -22.31 0.71
CA ALA A 145 17.11 -22.26 0.84
C ALA A 145 17.67 -20.87 0.50
N SER A 146 17.15 -20.24 -0.57
CA SER A 146 17.63 -18.91 -1.00
C SER A 146 17.23 -17.79 -0.05
N THR A 147 16.03 -17.84 0.53
CA THR A 147 15.57 -16.82 1.48
C THR A 147 16.33 -16.91 2.80
N VAL A 148 16.57 -18.12 3.32
CA VAL A 148 17.34 -18.33 4.55
C VAL A 148 18.77 -17.82 4.38
N LEU A 149 19.46 -18.18 3.29
CA LEU A 149 20.80 -17.67 3.00
C LEU A 149 20.83 -16.15 2.85
N GLY A 150 19.86 -15.58 2.13
CA GLY A 150 19.74 -14.13 1.97
C GLY A 150 19.58 -13.42 3.32
N ARG A 151 18.77 -13.97 4.21
CA ARG A 151 18.56 -13.42 5.56
C ARG A 151 19.80 -13.53 6.43
N ASN A 152 20.53 -14.63 6.37
CA ASN A 152 21.74 -14.84 7.16
C ASN A 152 22.87 -13.88 6.76
N MET A 153 23.16 -13.78 5.46
CA MET A 153 24.34 -13.05 4.96
C MET A 153 24.06 -11.59 4.59
N PHE A 154 22.81 -11.23 4.29
CA PHE A 154 22.40 -9.90 3.80
C PHE A 154 21.27 -9.29 4.64
N ALA A 155 21.28 -9.53 5.96
CA ALA A 155 20.33 -8.94 6.90
C ALA A 155 20.31 -7.40 6.85
N ASP A 156 21.46 -6.77 6.58
CA ASP A 156 21.64 -5.33 6.43
C ASP A 156 20.91 -4.76 5.21
N VAL A 157 20.86 -5.52 4.11
CA VAL A 157 20.16 -5.14 2.87
C VAL A 157 18.67 -5.41 2.99
N LEU A 158 18.30 -6.56 3.55
CA LEU A 158 16.91 -6.97 3.66
C LEU A 158 16.16 -6.23 4.76
N LYS A 159 16.84 -5.69 5.78
CA LYS A 159 16.25 -4.86 6.84
C LYS A 159 15.02 -5.50 7.51
N GLY A 160 15.04 -6.83 7.68
CA GLY A 160 13.94 -7.59 8.29
C GLY A 160 12.83 -8.04 7.31
N LEU A 161 13.01 -7.83 6.00
CA LEU A 161 12.08 -8.33 4.98
C LEU A 161 11.89 -9.85 5.05
N GLN A 162 10.64 -10.26 4.95
CA GLN A 162 10.24 -11.66 4.87
C GLN A 162 9.79 -12.01 3.46
N ALA A 163 10.02 -13.26 3.07
CA ALA A 163 9.49 -13.78 1.83
C ALA A 163 7.97 -13.90 1.95
N LYS A 164 7.26 -13.42 0.93
CA LYS A 164 5.80 -13.55 0.81
C LYS A 164 5.39 -15.00 1.04
N GLU A 165 6.07 -15.93 0.40
CA GLU A 165 5.78 -17.35 0.47
C GLU A 165 5.96 -17.91 1.88
N GLU A 166 6.95 -17.44 2.65
CA GLU A 166 7.13 -17.85 4.06
C GLU A 166 5.97 -17.37 4.94
N LEU A 167 5.50 -16.14 4.73
CA LEU A 167 4.45 -15.55 5.53
C LEU A 167 3.06 -16.13 5.20
N GLU A 168 2.80 -16.40 3.91
CA GLU A 168 1.60 -17.12 3.48
C GLU A 168 1.60 -18.58 3.96
N ASP A 169 2.79 -19.15 4.19
CA ASP A 169 2.97 -20.54 4.63
C ASP A 169 2.76 -20.79 6.11
N ASN A 170 3.18 -19.86 6.96
CA ASN A 170 3.02 -19.99 8.40
C ASN A 170 1.58 -19.75 8.89
N GLY A 171 0.65 -19.40 7.98
CA GLY A 171 -0.70 -18.99 8.35
C GLY A 171 -0.69 -17.65 9.08
N THR A 172 -1.87 -17.07 9.24
CA THR A 172 -2.07 -15.76 9.88
C THR A 172 -1.52 -15.78 11.30
N VAL A 173 -0.32 -15.24 11.52
CA VAL A 173 -0.02 -14.63 12.81
C VAL A 173 -0.90 -13.38 12.87
N GLU A 174 -2.10 -13.53 13.42
CA GLU A 174 -2.90 -12.41 13.91
C GLU A 174 -2.11 -11.76 15.06
N GLY A 175 -1.07 -10.99 14.70
CA GLY A 175 -0.61 -9.93 15.59
C GLY A 175 -1.71 -8.89 15.54
N ASP A 176 -2.44 -8.74 16.66
CA ASP A 176 -3.52 -7.78 16.91
C ASP A 176 -3.57 -6.65 15.88
N ILE A 177 -4.20 -6.93 14.74
CA ILE A 177 -4.45 -5.93 13.72
C ILE A 177 -5.55 -5.11 14.37
N VAL A 178 -5.21 -3.95 14.94
CA VAL A 178 -6.20 -2.95 15.28
C VAL A 178 -7.05 -2.82 14.01
N PRO A 179 -8.35 -3.20 14.05
CA PRO A 179 -9.16 -3.19 12.84
C PRO A 179 -8.97 -1.81 12.24
N SER A 180 -8.52 -1.76 10.98
CA SER A 180 -8.43 -0.52 10.22
C SER A 180 -9.71 0.22 10.51
N VAL A 181 -9.65 1.32 11.29
CA VAL A 181 -10.84 2.06 11.66
C VAL A 181 -11.54 2.30 10.33
N PRO A 182 -12.74 1.72 10.10
CA PRO A 182 -13.41 1.92 8.84
C PRO A 182 -13.46 3.43 8.69
N MET A 183 -12.79 3.93 7.64
CA MET A 183 -12.71 5.36 7.35
C MET A 183 -14.15 5.84 7.51
N ALA A 184 -14.37 6.66 8.54
CA ALA A 184 -15.72 7.03 8.96
C ALA A 184 -16.47 7.40 7.67
N PRO A 185 -17.66 6.83 7.41
CA PRO A 185 -18.34 7.05 6.15
C PRO A 185 -18.30 8.54 5.87
N GLU A 186 -17.75 8.93 4.72
CA GLU A 186 -17.63 10.34 4.35
C GLU A 186 -18.96 11.02 4.71
N PRO A 187 -18.94 12.14 5.46
CA PRO A 187 -20.18 12.75 5.91
C PRO A 187 -21.04 12.97 4.68
N LYS A 188 -22.21 12.34 4.65
CA LYS A 188 -23.14 12.44 3.52
C LYS A 188 -23.54 13.90 3.39
N PHE A 189 -22.93 14.62 2.45
CA PHE A 189 -23.30 15.99 2.15
C PHE A 189 -24.62 15.98 1.38
N GLN A 190 -25.65 16.62 1.92
CA GLN A 190 -26.81 16.98 1.12
C GLN A 190 -26.43 18.20 0.26
N THR A 191 -26.63 18.08 -1.04
CA THR A 191 -26.34 19.15 -2.00
C THR A 191 -27.65 19.85 -2.31
N PHE A 192 -27.75 21.15 -2.00
CA PHE A 192 -28.92 21.94 -2.32
C PHE A 192 -28.63 22.77 -3.58
N THR A 193 -29.51 22.65 -4.58
CA THR A 193 -29.44 23.47 -5.79
C THR A 193 -30.51 24.55 -5.71
N TYR A 194 -30.10 25.81 -5.78
CA TYR A 194 -31.01 26.96 -5.89
C TYR A 194 -30.99 27.39 -7.36
N ASP A 195 -32.12 27.27 -8.07
CA ASP A 195 -32.19 27.73 -9.46
C ASP A 195 -32.21 29.26 -9.50
N THR A 196 -31.05 29.85 -9.78
CA THR A 196 -30.85 31.31 -9.85
C THR A 196 -31.58 31.95 -11.04
N ARG A 197 -32.11 31.17 -11.99
CA ARG A 197 -32.84 31.70 -13.16
C ARG A 197 -34.25 32.21 -12.82
N ARG A 198 -34.75 31.96 -11.61
CA ARG A 198 -36.10 32.36 -11.17
C ARG A 198 -36.15 33.62 -10.31
N ILE A 199 -35.01 34.17 -9.91
CA ILE A 199 -34.95 35.35 -9.02
C ILE A 199 -34.72 36.60 -9.87
N LYS A 200 -35.74 37.46 -9.99
CA LYS A 200 -35.66 38.70 -10.78
C LYS A 200 -35.23 39.93 -9.97
N ASP A 201 -35.18 39.83 -8.64
CA ASP A 201 -34.94 40.98 -7.73
C ASP A 201 -33.61 40.84 -6.97
N GLU A 202 -32.78 41.89 -6.98
CA GLU A 202 -31.46 41.94 -6.31
C GLU A 202 -31.52 41.70 -4.79
N GLN A 203 -32.60 42.12 -4.13
CA GLN A 203 -32.77 41.95 -2.68
C GLN A 203 -32.89 40.47 -2.29
N SER A 204 -33.51 39.65 -3.14
CA SER A 204 -33.70 38.21 -2.92
C SER A 204 -32.40 37.43 -3.10
N MET A 205 -31.49 37.91 -3.96
CA MET A 205 -30.14 37.36 -4.13
C MET A 205 -29.26 37.63 -2.89
N MET A 206 -29.26 38.86 -2.38
CA MET A 206 -28.52 39.19 -1.15
C MET A 206 -29.06 38.43 0.08
N ALA A 207 -30.38 38.22 0.16
CA ALA A 207 -30.98 37.44 1.25
C ALA A 207 -30.57 35.95 1.21
N ALA A 208 -30.52 35.34 0.03
CA ALA A 208 -30.06 33.96 -0.14
C ALA A 208 -28.58 33.80 0.23
N GLN A 209 -27.74 34.77 -0.15
CA GLN A 209 -26.31 34.76 0.16
C GLN A 209 -26.05 34.90 1.67
N LYS A 210 -26.76 35.84 2.33
CA LYS A 210 -26.69 36.04 3.78
C LYS A 210 -27.22 34.84 4.58
N PHE A 211 -28.24 34.14 4.06
CA PHE A 211 -28.74 32.90 4.66
C PHE A 211 -27.71 31.76 4.58
N CYS A 212 -26.97 31.66 3.47
CA CYS A 212 -25.91 30.65 3.30
C CYS A 212 -24.74 30.88 4.27
N GLU A 213 -24.33 32.14 4.48
CA GLU A 213 -23.30 32.51 5.46
C GLU A 213 -23.70 32.17 6.91
N VAL A 214 -24.94 32.48 7.31
CA VAL A 214 -25.42 32.23 8.68
C VAL A 214 -25.47 30.74 9.02
N ASN A 215 -25.67 29.87 8.01
CA ASN A 215 -25.80 28.43 8.18
C ASN A 215 -24.56 27.63 7.76
N ASN A 216 -23.43 28.29 7.49
CA ASN A 216 -22.17 27.64 7.09
C ASN A 216 -22.30 26.73 5.85
N PHE A 217 -23.06 27.16 4.83
CA PHE A 217 -23.11 26.46 3.55
C PHE A 217 -21.89 26.86 2.69
N GLU A 218 -21.14 25.88 2.19
CA GLU A 218 -20.08 26.14 1.21
C GLU A 218 -20.67 26.32 -0.19
N SER A 219 -20.32 27.42 -0.87
CA SER A 219 -20.75 27.69 -2.24
C SER A 219 -19.92 26.90 -3.25
N LEU A 220 -20.59 26.21 -4.17
CA LEU A 220 -19.98 25.49 -5.29
C LEU A 220 -20.09 26.25 -6.63
N GLY A 221 -20.58 27.50 -6.59
CA GLY A 221 -20.87 28.31 -7.79
C GLY A 221 -22.24 28.01 -8.42
N ASN A 222 -22.69 28.88 -9.33
CA ASN A 222 -23.98 28.78 -10.06
C ASN A 222 -25.24 28.64 -9.19
N GLY A 223 -25.23 29.14 -7.96
CA GLY A 223 -26.36 28.94 -7.05
C GLY A 223 -26.48 27.49 -6.59
N VAL A 224 -25.36 26.82 -6.32
CA VAL A 224 -25.34 25.50 -5.68
C VAL A 224 -24.53 25.61 -4.41
N TYR A 225 -25.07 25.12 -3.30
CA TYR A 225 -24.39 25.17 -2.01
C TYR A 225 -24.56 23.84 -1.27
N ARG A 226 -23.57 23.49 -0.44
CA ARG A 226 -23.53 22.25 0.34
C ARG A 226 -23.39 22.54 1.83
N SER A 227 -24.03 21.76 2.69
CA SER A 227 -23.75 21.78 4.13
C SER A 227 -23.87 20.42 4.78
N ILE A 228 -23.35 20.34 6.00
CA ILE A 228 -23.40 19.17 6.88
C ILE A 228 -24.56 19.39 7.84
N ILE A 229 -25.75 18.85 7.55
CA ILE A 229 -26.91 19.00 8.44
C ILE A 229 -27.40 17.64 8.92
N ASP A 230 -27.60 17.56 10.24
CA ASP A 230 -28.26 16.46 10.93
C ASP A 230 -29.79 16.52 10.65
N SER A 231 -30.35 15.41 10.17
CA SER A 231 -31.68 15.29 9.54
C SER A 231 -32.88 15.92 10.27
N LYS A 232 -32.75 16.23 11.56
CA LYS A 232 -33.81 16.83 12.40
C LYS A 232 -34.00 18.35 12.23
N LYS A 233 -33.03 19.10 11.70
CA LYS A 233 -33.15 20.57 11.52
C LYS A 233 -33.95 21.00 10.28
N LEU A 234 -34.20 20.08 9.35
CA LEU A 234 -34.87 20.33 8.06
C LEU A 234 -36.35 20.73 8.17
N ALA A 235 -37.03 20.44 9.28
CA ALA A 235 -38.47 20.65 9.41
C ALA A 235 -38.91 22.13 9.48
N SER A 236 -38.00 23.10 9.48
CA SER A 236 -38.34 24.52 9.79
C SER A 236 -37.84 25.59 8.81
N CYS A 237 -37.12 25.25 7.73
CA CYS A 237 -36.60 26.27 6.81
C CYS A 237 -37.53 26.53 5.61
N LYS A 238 -38.32 27.61 5.71
CA LYS A 238 -38.98 28.26 4.56
C LYS A 238 -38.28 29.58 4.27
N ILE A 239 -37.80 29.76 3.04
CA ILE A 239 -37.38 31.07 2.52
C ILE A 239 -38.36 31.42 1.40
N GLY A 240 -39.40 32.20 1.74
CA GLY A 240 -40.50 32.53 0.82
C GLY A 240 -41.43 31.35 0.47
N ASP A 241 -42.31 31.56 -0.51
CA ASP A 241 -43.40 30.66 -0.92
C ASP A 241 -42.97 29.46 -1.79
N GLN A 242 -41.68 29.15 -1.89
CA GLN A 242 -41.21 28.03 -2.72
C GLN A 242 -40.38 27.04 -1.92
N ASN A 243 -40.74 25.76 -2.02
CA ASN A 243 -40.09 24.66 -1.35
C ASN A 243 -38.67 24.46 -1.91
N ALA A 244 -37.69 24.31 -1.02
CA ALA A 244 -36.39 23.75 -1.37
C ALA A 244 -36.59 22.28 -1.78
N THR A 245 -36.16 21.91 -2.98
CA THR A 245 -36.12 20.51 -3.41
C THR A 245 -34.82 19.89 -2.90
N VAL A 246 -34.93 18.73 -2.24
CA VAL A 246 -33.81 17.94 -1.71
C VAL A 246 -33.14 17.15 -2.84
#